data_AF-A0A5D2YX55-F1
#
_entry.id   AF-A0A5D2YX55-F1
#
_cell.length_a   1.000
_cell.length_b   1.000
_cell.length_c   1.000
_cell.angle_alpha   90.00
_cell.angle_beta   90.00
_cell.angle_gamma   90.00
#
_symmetry.space_group_name_H-M   'P 1'
#
loop_
_entity.id
_entity.type
_entity.pdbx_description
1 polymer ?
#
loop_
_entity_poly.entity_id
_entity_poly.type
_entity_poly.pdbx_seq_one_letter_code
_entity_poly.pdbx_strand_id
1 'polypeptide(L)'
;MSFDVSRKEAQQPAPPSTGHNGNAVAVLPSMSTVTANRLRLNPNTEHKPENYEGLQLEFSPLLFSSLERYLPPPMLSLPRDSKLHYMRDIILRYSPDGERIRVQRHREYRQKIISHYQPLHRELYTMHASNFFAPSFLKAINENKEEGFRSIMAEPTLGVFTFEMFQPRFCELLLSEVENFEKWVHETKFRIMRPNTMNKFGAVLDDFGLETMLGKLMEDFIRPISKVFFSDVGGSTLDSHHGFVVEYGIDRDVELGFHVDDSEVTLNVCLGKQFSGGDLFFRGVRCDKHVNTETQSDEILDYSHVPGRAVLHRGRHRHGARATTSGQRFNLLLWCRSGYLHPWRMVQHDTQITVAHISLICIFGLS
;
A
#
# COMPACT_ATOMS: atom_id res chain seq x y z
N MET A 1 -40.69 7.17 41.46
CA MET A 1 -39.96 7.79 42.59
C MET A 1 -38.98 8.77 42.00
N SER A 2 -39.29 10.05 42.16
CA SER A 2 -38.46 11.18 41.74
C SER A 2 -37.39 11.40 42.79
N PHE A 3 -36.13 11.56 42.40
CA PHE A 3 -35.15 12.27 43.23
C PHE A 3 -34.25 13.12 42.35
N ASP A 4 -34.47 14.42 42.55
CA ASP A 4 -33.79 15.54 41.94
C ASP A 4 -32.55 15.90 42.78
N VAL A 5 -31.47 16.20 42.03
CA VAL A 5 -30.33 17.09 42.25
C VAL A 5 -29.93 17.52 43.68
N SER A 6 -28.62 17.41 43.95
CA SER A 6 -27.88 18.52 44.60
C SER A 6 -26.42 18.55 44.14
N ARG A 7 -26.10 19.61 43.39
CA ARG A 7 -24.75 20.09 43.03
C ARG A 7 -23.99 20.50 44.30
N LYS A 8 -22.72 20.13 44.41
CA LYS A 8 -21.76 20.78 45.34
C LYS A 8 -20.73 21.56 44.53
N GLU A 9 -20.65 22.84 44.84
CA GLU A 9 -19.77 23.84 44.27
C GLU A 9 -18.30 23.59 44.65
N ALA A 10 -17.42 23.93 43.72
CA ALA A 10 -15.98 23.87 43.84
C ALA A 10 -15.45 25.05 44.69
N GLN A 11 -14.62 24.75 45.68
CA GLN A 11 -13.80 25.75 46.37
C GLN A 11 -12.38 25.77 45.78
N GLN A 12 -11.98 26.94 45.28
CA GLN A 12 -10.62 27.27 44.88
C GLN A 12 -9.72 27.46 46.11
N PRO A 13 -8.46 26.98 46.12
CA PRO A 13 -7.46 27.44 47.07
C PRO A 13 -6.65 28.62 46.50
N ALA A 14 -6.48 29.64 47.34
CA ALA A 14 -5.65 30.83 47.13
C ALA A 14 -4.13 30.49 47.15
N PRO A 15 -3.25 31.34 46.58
CA PRO A 15 -1.84 31.01 46.33
C PRO A 15 -0.96 31.32 47.55
N PRO A 16 0.14 30.58 47.78
CA PRO A 16 1.15 30.98 48.74
C PRO A 16 2.16 31.95 48.13
N SER A 17 2.58 32.88 48.97
CA SER A 17 3.47 34.02 48.79
C SER A 17 4.90 33.67 48.36
N THR A 18 5.47 34.62 47.63
CA THR A 18 6.86 34.71 47.16
C THR A 18 7.92 34.69 48.27
N GLY A 19 8.91 33.82 48.13
CA GLY A 19 10.22 33.92 48.76
C GLY A 19 11.31 33.79 47.69
N HIS A 20 12.05 34.87 47.45
CA HIS A 20 13.21 34.91 46.57
C HIS A 20 14.35 34.05 47.12
N ASN A 21 14.99 33.25 46.26
CA ASN A 21 16.45 33.14 46.19
C ASN A 21 16.85 32.53 44.84
N GLY A 22 17.68 33.28 44.11
CA GLY A 22 17.97 33.06 42.71
C GLY A 22 18.93 31.91 42.43
N ASN A 23 18.69 31.27 41.29
CA ASN A 23 19.73 30.82 40.38
C ASN A 23 19.16 30.92 38.96
N ALA A 24 19.75 31.80 38.16
CA ALA A 24 19.30 32.12 36.82
C ALA A 24 19.57 30.94 35.87
N VAL A 25 18.51 30.23 35.50
CA VAL A 25 18.48 29.41 34.29
C VAL A 25 17.72 30.23 33.25
N ALA A 26 18.40 30.61 32.17
CA ALA A 26 17.78 31.32 31.05
C ALA A 26 16.67 30.43 30.44
N VAL A 27 15.42 30.77 30.73
CA VAL A 27 14.25 30.14 30.13
C VAL A 27 14.09 30.72 28.73
N LEU A 28 14.33 29.89 27.70
CA LEU A 28 13.94 30.20 26.33
C LEU A 28 12.40 30.30 26.24
N PRO A 29 11.85 31.24 25.46
CA PRO A 29 10.40 31.43 25.37
C PRO A 29 9.73 30.21 24.74
N SER A 30 8.62 29.79 25.37
CA SER A 30 7.79 28.66 24.96
C SER A 30 7.30 28.82 23.51
N MET A 31 7.88 28.05 22.59
CA MET A 31 7.29 27.82 21.28
C MET A 31 6.02 26.98 21.47
N SER A 32 4.90 27.47 20.94
CA SER A 32 3.63 26.75 20.84
C SER A 32 3.84 25.31 20.37
N THR A 33 3.27 24.35 21.09
CA THR A 33 3.44 22.90 20.90
C THR A 33 3.05 22.37 19.50
N VAL A 34 2.42 23.20 18.65
CA VAL A 34 2.02 22.84 17.27
C VAL A 34 3.09 23.21 16.23
N THR A 35 4.01 24.14 16.52
CA THR A 35 5.09 24.56 15.60
C THR A 35 6.46 23.94 15.91
N ALA A 36 6.61 23.32 17.08
CA ALA A 36 7.91 22.92 17.63
C ALA A 36 8.57 21.70 16.96
N ASN A 37 8.01 21.13 15.89
CA ASN A 37 8.44 19.84 15.36
C ASN A 37 8.25 19.73 13.84
N ARG A 38 8.64 20.79 13.13
CA ARG A 38 8.55 20.85 11.67
C ARG A 38 9.93 20.86 11.05
N LEU A 39 10.03 20.18 9.93
CA LEU A 39 11.17 20.22 9.02
C LEU A 39 10.92 21.30 7.97
N ARG A 40 12.00 21.77 7.36
CA ARG A 40 11.95 22.65 6.19
C ARG A 40 11.51 21.84 4.97
N LEU A 41 10.88 22.54 4.03
CA LEU A 41 10.51 21.96 2.74
C LEU A 41 11.72 21.56 1.90
N ASN A 42 12.71 22.45 1.86
CA ASN A 42 13.92 22.30 1.05
C ASN A 42 15.14 22.08 1.96
N PRO A 43 16.07 21.20 1.57
CA PRO A 43 17.29 20.97 2.34
C PRO A 43 18.18 22.20 2.34
N ASN A 44 18.92 22.40 3.41
CA ASN A 44 20.04 23.33 3.45
C ASN A 44 21.26 22.68 2.78
N THR A 45 21.59 23.11 1.56
CA THR A 45 22.73 22.57 0.77
C THR A 45 24.08 22.97 1.33
N GLU A 46 24.15 24.10 2.04
CA GLU A 46 25.37 24.62 2.66
C GLU A 46 25.67 23.97 4.02
N HIS A 47 24.67 23.32 4.63
CA HIS A 47 24.85 22.65 5.92
C HIS A 47 25.55 21.31 5.77
N LYS A 48 26.64 21.12 6.51
CA LYS A 48 27.30 19.82 6.64
C LYS A 48 26.69 19.07 7.83
N PRO A 49 25.94 17.97 7.60
CA PRO A 49 25.35 17.20 8.68
C PRO A 49 26.41 16.53 9.53
N GLU A 50 26.07 16.25 10.78
CA GLU A 50 26.96 15.54 11.68
C GLU A 50 27.02 14.05 11.40
N ASN A 51 28.06 13.41 11.94
CA ASN A 51 28.22 11.97 11.90
C ASN A 51 27.46 11.32 13.07
N TYR A 52 26.54 10.42 12.74
CA TYR A 52 25.74 9.63 13.67
C TYR A 52 26.16 8.16 13.74
N GLU A 53 27.23 7.77 13.04
CA GLU A 53 27.78 6.41 13.08
C GLU A 53 28.31 6.06 14.48
N GLY A 54 28.23 4.77 14.84
CA GLY A 54 28.71 4.26 16.14
C GLY A 54 27.78 4.54 17.33
N LEU A 55 26.67 5.24 17.13
CA LEU A 55 25.60 5.37 18.12
C LEU A 55 24.68 4.14 18.09
N GLN A 56 24.23 3.66 19.26
CA GLN A 56 23.14 2.67 19.33
C GLN A 56 21.81 3.37 19.05
N LEU A 57 21.43 3.40 17.77
CA LEU A 57 20.21 4.05 17.29
C LEU A 57 19.18 3.01 16.85
N GLU A 58 17.90 3.34 17.02
CA GLU A 58 16.77 2.57 16.50
C GLU A 58 16.60 2.71 14.97
N PHE A 59 17.18 3.76 14.39
CA PHE A 59 17.11 4.07 12.96
C PHE A 59 18.52 4.21 12.38
N SER A 60 18.63 4.07 11.06
CA SER A 60 19.91 4.19 10.35
C SER A 60 20.58 5.56 10.62
N PRO A 61 21.88 5.60 10.94
CA PRO A 61 22.65 6.86 11.01
C PRO A 61 22.54 7.73 9.75
N LEU A 62 22.40 7.12 8.57
CA LEU A 62 22.22 7.82 7.30
C LEU A 62 20.90 8.59 7.22
N LEU A 63 19.86 8.11 7.89
CA LEU A 63 18.58 8.80 7.97
C LEU A 63 18.75 10.11 8.73
N PHE A 64 19.43 10.09 9.88
CA PHE A 64 19.68 11.28 10.69
C PHE A 64 20.58 12.29 9.97
N SER A 65 21.67 11.85 9.35
CA SER A 65 22.54 12.77 8.60
C SER A 65 21.83 13.41 7.41
N SER A 66 20.90 12.69 6.78
CA SER A 66 20.07 13.25 5.70
C SER A 66 19.01 14.21 6.22
N LEU A 67 18.32 13.83 7.30
CA LEU A 67 17.24 14.59 7.93
C LEU A 67 17.75 15.91 8.53
N GLU A 68 18.99 15.93 9.02
CA GLU A 68 19.59 17.11 9.63
C GLU A 68 19.58 18.31 8.68
N ARG A 69 19.76 18.09 7.36
CA ARG A 69 19.73 19.17 6.36
C ARG A 69 18.37 19.87 6.25
N TYR A 70 17.31 19.22 6.72
CA TYR A 70 15.95 19.74 6.72
C TYR A 70 15.57 20.37 8.06
N LEU A 71 16.45 20.40 9.06
CA LEU A 71 16.15 21.06 10.33
C LEU A 71 15.98 22.59 10.16
N PRO A 72 15.09 23.22 10.94
CA PRO A 72 14.95 24.67 10.93
C PRO A 72 16.24 25.35 11.42
N PRO A 73 16.57 26.58 10.97
CA PRO A 73 17.84 27.23 11.29
C PRO A 73 18.21 27.28 12.79
N PRO A 74 17.27 27.51 13.74
CA PRO A 74 17.58 27.46 15.16
C PRO A 74 18.10 26.09 15.62
N MET A 75 17.52 25.00 15.08
CA MET A 75 17.91 23.63 15.42
C MET A 75 19.28 23.25 14.86
N LEU A 76 19.67 23.77 13.69
CA LEU A 76 20.97 23.47 13.07
C LEU A 76 22.16 23.92 13.93
N SER A 77 21.97 24.99 14.71
CA SER A 77 22.98 25.55 15.61
C SER A 77 23.15 24.78 16.93
N LEU A 78 22.25 23.84 17.22
CA LEU A 78 22.26 23.09 18.48
C LEU A 78 23.23 21.90 18.43
N PRO A 79 23.67 21.40 19.61
CA PRO A 79 24.52 20.22 19.70
C PRO A 79 23.90 18.97 19.06
N ARG A 80 24.76 18.02 18.68
CA ARG A 80 24.38 16.73 18.08
C ARG A 80 23.20 16.06 18.75
N ASP A 81 23.26 15.95 20.08
CA ASP A 81 22.28 15.17 20.85
C ASP A 81 20.91 15.84 20.85
N SER A 82 20.86 17.17 20.83
CA SER A 82 19.61 17.94 20.70
C SER A 82 19.01 17.79 19.31
N LYS A 83 19.84 17.83 18.26
CA LYS A 83 19.41 17.55 16.88
C LYS A 83 18.90 16.12 16.73
N LEU A 84 19.62 15.16 17.29
CA LEU A 84 19.25 13.74 17.30
C LEU A 84 17.91 13.51 17.99
N HIS A 85 17.70 14.11 19.18
CA HIS A 85 16.45 13.98 19.91
C HIS A 85 15.27 14.57 19.12
N TYR A 86 15.44 15.77 18.56
CA TYR A 86 14.42 16.42 17.73
C TYR A 86 14.07 15.59 16.48
N MET A 87 15.08 15.09 15.77
CA MET A 87 14.89 14.23 14.60
C MET A 87 14.20 12.92 14.97
N ARG A 88 14.59 12.31 16.10
CA ARG A 88 13.97 11.08 16.60
C ARG A 88 12.50 11.29 16.94
N ASP A 89 12.14 12.37 17.63
CA ASP A 89 10.76 12.73 17.95
C ASP A 89 9.91 12.94 16.69
N ILE A 90 10.50 13.47 15.62
CA ILE A 90 9.82 13.55 14.33
C ILE A 90 9.62 12.14 13.78
N ILE A 91 10.68 11.35 13.61
CA ILE A 91 10.60 10.01 13.02
C ILE A 91 9.58 9.12 13.76
N LEU A 92 9.59 9.12 15.10
CA LEU A 92 8.70 8.30 15.93
C LEU A 92 7.21 8.64 15.76
N ARG A 93 6.87 9.88 15.39
CA ARG A 93 5.47 10.25 15.08
C ARG A 93 4.96 9.61 13.81
N TYR A 94 5.84 9.44 12.83
CA TYR A 94 5.48 8.86 11.54
C TYR A 94 5.67 7.35 11.51
N SER A 95 6.56 6.80 12.34
CA SER A 95 6.80 5.36 12.46
C SER A 95 6.79 4.94 13.94
N PRO A 96 5.61 4.80 14.55
CA PRO A 96 5.45 4.37 15.94
C PRO A 96 5.97 2.94 16.17
N ASP A 97 6.31 2.61 17.42
CA ASP A 97 6.92 1.33 17.78
C ASP A 97 6.09 0.12 17.33
N GLY A 98 4.76 0.18 17.49
CA GLY A 98 3.87 -0.89 17.06
C GLY A 98 3.96 -1.19 15.56
N GLU A 99 4.09 -0.14 14.73
CA GLU A 99 4.23 -0.29 13.28
C GLU A 99 5.58 -0.90 12.93
N ARG A 100 6.66 -0.43 13.56
CA ARG A 100 8.01 -0.98 13.33
C ARG A 100 8.10 -2.45 13.72
N ILE A 101 7.51 -2.84 14.85
CA ILE A 101 7.44 -4.23 15.29
C ILE A 101 6.66 -5.08 14.28
N ARG A 102 5.56 -4.55 13.74
CA ARG A 102 4.76 -5.24 12.71
C ARG A 102 5.57 -5.47 11.43
N VAL A 103 6.24 -4.44 10.93
CA VAL A 103 7.09 -4.51 9.72
C VAL A 103 8.25 -5.49 9.92
N GLN A 104 8.93 -5.44 11.06
CA GLN A 104 10.04 -6.34 11.37
C GLN A 104 9.57 -7.81 11.43
N ARG A 105 8.45 -8.08 12.12
CA ARG A 105 7.85 -9.42 12.17
C ARG A 105 7.44 -9.92 10.78
N HIS A 106 6.88 -9.04 9.96
CA HIS A 106 6.51 -9.36 8.59
C HIS A 106 7.74 -9.75 7.75
N ARG A 107 8.84 -8.99 7.88
CA ARG A 107 10.11 -9.31 7.22
C ARG A 107 10.70 -10.65 7.66
N GLU A 108 10.70 -10.93 8.96
CA GLU A 108 11.15 -12.22 9.50
C GLU A 108 10.28 -13.38 9.00
N TYR A 109 8.97 -13.17 8.91
CA TYR A 109 8.03 -14.12 8.35
C TYR A 109 8.35 -14.42 6.87
N ARG A 110 8.51 -13.38 6.02
CA ARG A 110 8.88 -13.55 4.60
C ARG A 110 10.23 -14.25 4.45
N GLN A 111 11.23 -13.86 5.25
CA GLN A 111 12.55 -14.49 5.22
C GLN A 111 12.51 -15.98 5.58
N LYS A 112 11.64 -16.39 6.50
CA LYS A 112 11.42 -17.81 6.82
C LYS A 112 10.84 -18.57 5.63
N ILE A 113 9.88 -17.98 4.92
CA ILE A 113 9.33 -18.61 3.71
C ILE A 113 10.42 -18.75 2.64
N ILE A 114 11.10 -17.65 2.30
CA ILE A 114 12.14 -17.61 1.25
C ILE A 114 13.28 -18.61 1.52
N SER A 115 13.61 -18.88 2.79
CA SER A 115 14.67 -19.82 3.15
C SER A 115 14.25 -21.30 3.14
N HIS A 116 12.95 -21.62 3.16
CA HIS A 116 12.45 -23.00 3.29
C HIS A 116 11.62 -23.46 2.09
N TYR A 117 10.98 -22.55 1.37
CA TYR A 117 10.22 -22.84 0.17
C TYR A 117 11.16 -22.94 -1.05
N GLN A 118 10.96 -23.96 -1.89
CA GLN A 118 11.68 -24.09 -3.14
C GLN A 118 10.77 -23.72 -4.32
N PRO A 119 11.08 -22.65 -5.06
CA PRO A 119 10.32 -22.26 -6.25
C PRO A 119 10.26 -23.36 -7.31
N LEU A 120 9.07 -23.58 -7.88
CA LEU A 120 8.87 -24.53 -8.98
C LEU A 120 9.29 -23.90 -10.33
N HIS A 121 8.97 -22.62 -10.53
CA HIS A 121 9.21 -21.87 -11.76
C HIS A 121 10.04 -20.61 -11.47
N ARG A 122 11.38 -20.79 -11.40
CA ARG A 122 12.32 -19.68 -11.14
C ARG A 122 12.21 -18.51 -12.12
N GLU A 123 11.73 -18.76 -13.33
CA GLU A 123 11.48 -17.72 -14.33
C GLU A 123 10.42 -16.71 -13.91
N LEU A 124 9.47 -17.06 -13.04
CA LEU A 124 8.44 -16.11 -12.57
C LEU A 124 8.99 -15.01 -11.65
N TYR A 125 10.18 -15.19 -11.10
CA TYR A 125 10.77 -14.30 -10.09
C TYR A 125 11.48 -13.11 -10.72
N THR A 126 11.56 -13.07 -12.05
CA THR A 126 12.09 -11.95 -12.82
C THR A 126 11.11 -11.62 -13.95
N MET A 127 10.95 -10.33 -14.25
CA MET A 127 10.06 -9.90 -15.34
C MET A 127 10.61 -10.31 -16.71
N HIS A 128 9.94 -11.27 -17.37
CA HIS A 128 10.22 -11.69 -18.74
C HIS A 128 9.06 -11.32 -19.66
N ALA A 129 8.96 -10.03 -19.98
CA ALA A 129 7.80 -9.44 -20.64
C ALA A 129 7.31 -10.22 -21.90
N SER A 130 8.23 -10.60 -22.80
CA SER A 130 7.91 -11.35 -24.03
C SER A 130 7.26 -12.72 -23.80
N ASN A 131 7.50 -13.34 -22.64
CA ASN A 131 6.99 -14.66 -22.29
C ASN A 131 5.73 -14.57 -21.42
N PHE A 132 5.46 -13.39 -20.86
CA PHE A 132 4.38 -13.19 -19.90
C PHE A 132 3.14 -12.64 -20.59
N PHE A 133 3.34 -11.68 -21.49
CA PHE A 133 2.26 -10.87 -22.02
C PHE A 133 1.88 -11.22 -23.46
N ALA A 134 0.61 -10.99 -23.79
CA ALA A 134 0.12 -11.07 -25.15
C ALA A 134 0.91 -10.10 -26.06
N PRO A 135 1.27 -10.49 -27.30
CA PRO A 135 2.04 -9.62 -28.19
C PRO A 135 1.38 -8.27 -28.49
N SER A 136 0.05 -8.24 -28.58
CA SER A 136 -0.75 -7.02 -28.77
C SER A 136 -0.62 -6.06 -27.58
N PHE A 137 -0.70 -6.59 -26.36
CA PHE A 137 -0.50 -5.85 -25.13
C PHE A 137 0.90 -5.23 -25.06
N LEU A 138 1.94 -6.04 -25.27
CA LEU A 138 3.33 -5.56 -25.27
C LEU A 138 3.58 -4.46 -26.29
N LYS A 139 3.04 -4.62 -27.50
CA LYS A 139 3.16 -3.61 -28.54
C LYS A 139 2.58 -2.28 -28.08
N ALA A 140 1.38 -2.28 -27.51
CA ALA A 140 0.74 -1.07 -27.01
C ALA A 140 1.54 -0.41 -25.86
N ILE A 141 2.06 -1.21 -24.93
CA ILE A 141 2.93 -0.73 -23.84
C ILE A 141 4.21 -0.09 -24.39
N ASN A 142 4.86 -0.72 -25.35
CA ASN A 142 6.09 -0.21 -25.96
C ASN A 142 5.86 1.08 -26.77
N GLU A 143 4.71 1.21 -27.43
CA GLU A 143 4.32 2.44 -28.12
C GLU A 143 4.01 3.57 -27.12
N ASN A 144 3.49 3.21 -25.94
CA ASN A 144 3.20 4.09 -24.81
C ASN A 144 2.37 5.33 -25.21
N LYS A 145 1.32 5.09 -25.99
CA LYS A 145 0.39 6.10 -26.49
C LYS A 145 -1.03 5.73 -26.13
N GLU A 146 -1.85 6.74 -25.85
CA GLU A 146 -3.26 6.56 -25.52
C GLU A 146 -4.02 5.82 -26.64
N GLU A 147 -3.76 6.14 -27.89
CA GLU A 147 -4.39 5.45 -29.04
C GLU A 147 -4.02 3.97 -29.08
N GLY A 148 -2.76 3.64 -28.75
CA GLY A 148 -2.28 2.27 -28.66
C GLY A 148 -3.01 1.49 -27.56
N PHE A 149 -3.13 2.08 -26.36
CA PHE A 149 -3.89 1.46 -25.26
C PHE A 149 -5.37 1.27 -25.61
N ARG A 150 -6.02 2.32 -26.13
CA ARG A 150 -7.43 2.25 -26.53
C ARG A 150 -7.69 1.20 -27.61
N SER A 151 -6.72 0.92 -28.48
CA SER A 151 -6.86 -0.08 -29.54
C SER A 151 -6.96 -1.52 -29.03
N ILE A 152 -6.47 -1.81 -27.81
CA ILE A 152 -6.48 -3.16 -27.22
C ILE A 152 -7.45 -3.31 -26.04
N MET A 153 -8.06 -2.21 -25.57
CA MET A 153 -8.93 -2.18 -24.40
C MET A 153 -10.39 -1.92 -24.79
N ALA A 154 -11.31 -2.57 -24.08
CA ALA A 154 -12.72 -2.22 -24.08
C ALA A 154 -13.09 -1.60 -22.73
N GLU A 155 -13.96 -0.58 -22.74
CA GLU A 155 -14.50 0.06 -21.54
C GLU A 155 -16.00 -0.25 -21.42
N PRO A 156 -16.39 -1.44 -20.89
CA PRO A 156 -17.80 -1.84 -20.80
C PRO A 156 -18.66 -0.94 -19.89
N THR A 157 -18.04 -0.29 -18.90
CA THR A 157 -18.66 0.79 -18.12
C THR A 157 -17.57 1.77 -17.72
N LEU A 158 -17.97 3.00 -17.38
CA LEU A 158 -17.06 4.11 -17.13
C LEU A 158 -16.00 3.74 -16.07
N GLY A 159 -14.73 3.83 -16.45
CA GLY A 159 -13.59 3.56 -15.58
C GLY A 159 -13.35 2.09 -15.24
N VAL A 160 -13.95 1.15 -15.99
CA VAL A 160 -13.62 -0.28 -15.95
C VAL A 160 -13.12 -0.69 -17.33
N PHE A 161 -11.84 -1.04 -17.42
CA PHE A 161 -11.22 -1.45 -18.68
C PHE A 161 -10.96 -2.95 -18.69
N THR A 162 -11.17 -3.58 -19.84
CA THR A 162 -10.92 -5.01 -20.04
C THR A 162 -10.06 -5.23 -21.26
N PHE A 163 -9.08 -6.14 -21.18
CA PHE A 163 -8.14 -6.40 -22.26
C PHE A 163 -7.49 -7.76 -22.13
N GLU A 164 -7.00 -8.31 -23.24
CA GLU A 164 -6.13 -9.48 -23.23
C GLU A 164 -4.75 -9.05 -22.74
N MET A 165 -4.22 -9.73 -21.72
CA MET A 165 -3.01 -9.30 -21.05
C MET A 165 -1.94 -10.39 -21.02
N PHE A 166 -2.25 -11.55 -20.43
CA PHE A 166 -1.26 -12.61 -20.25
C PHE A 166 -1.39 -13.71 -21.30
N GLN A 167 -0.26 -14.28 -21.67
CA GLN A 167 -0.23 -15.52 -22.44
C GLN A 167 -0.77 -16.68 -21.58
N PRO A 168 -1.44 -17.67 -22.19
CA PRO A 168 -1.90 -18.86 -21.47
C PRO A 168 -0.78 -19.55 -20.68
N ARG A 169 0.42 -19.63 -21.27
CA ARG A 169 1.60 -20.23 -20.64
C ARG A 169 1.97 -19.56 -19.32
N PHE A 170 1.91 -18.23 -19.26
CA PHE A 170 2.17 -17.51 -18.01
C PHE A 170 1.13 -17.80 -16.94
N CYS A 171 -0.15 -17.84 -17.34
CA CYS A 171 -1.24 -18.18 -16.42
C CYS A 171 -1.04 -19.58 -15.82
N GLU A 172 -0.66 -20.56 -16.64
CA GLU A 172 -0.32 -21.91 -16.19
C GLU A 172 0.85 -21.93 -15.20
N LEU A 173 1.97 -21.26 -15.54
CA LEU A 173 3.16 -21.19 -14.70
C LEU A 173 2.87 -20.57 -13.33
N LEU A 174 2.19 -19.42 -13.31
CA LEU A 174 1.85 -18.73 -12.07
C LEU A 174 0.90 -19.58 -11.22
N LEU A 175 -0.07 -20.23 -11.85
CA LEU A 175 -1.00 -21.10 -11.14
C LEU A 175 -0.31 -22.31 -10.53
N SER A 176 0.55 -23.01 -11.27
CA SER A 176 1.30 -24.16 -10.74
C SER A 176 2.29 -23.76 -9.64
N GLU A 177 2.87 -22.57 -9.71
CA GLU A 177 3.72 -22.03 -8.62
C GLU A 177 2.90 -21.81 -7.34
N VAL A 178 1.71 -21.20 -7.43
CA VAL A 178 0.82 -20.98 -6.28
C VAL A 178 0.35 -22.31 -5.70
N GLU A 179 -0.02 -23.29 -6.54
CA GLU A 179 -0.40 -24.63 -6.10
C GLU A 179 0.76 -25.35 -5.40
N ASN A 180 1.98 -25.21 -5.90
CA ASN A 180 3.18 -25.75 -5.27
C ASN A 180 3.45 -25.10 -3.91
N PHE A 181 3.26 -23.78 -3.81
CA PHE A 181 3.37 -23.06 -2.55
C PHE A 181 2.34 -23.52 -1.51
N GLU A 182 1.06 -23.60 -1.87
CA GLU A 182 0.00 -24.09 -0.98
C GLU A 182 0.24 -25.55 -0.54
N LYS A 183 0.74 -26.40 -1.46
CA LYS A 183 1.13 -27.78 -1.13
C LYS A 183 2.25 -27.80 -0.08
N TRP A 184 3.30 -27.00 -0.27
CA TRP A 184 4.40 -26.87 0.70
C TRP A 184 3.90 -26.37 2.06
N VAL A 185 3.01 -25.38 2.08
CA VAL A 185 2.37 -24.86 3.31
C VAL A 185 1.64 -25.98 4.05
N HIS A 186 0.87 -26.79 3.34
CA HIS A 186 0.13 -27.91 3.92
C HIS A 186 1.06 -29.00 4.48
N GLU A 187 2.06 -29.43 3.71
CA GLU A 187 2.99 -30.49 4.09
C GLU A 187 3.86 -30.10 5.29
N THR A 188 4.32 -28.85 5.32
CA THR A 188 5.14 -28.32 6.42
C THR A 188 4.33 -27.80 7.60
N LYS A 189 3.01 -27.69 7.45
CA LYS A 189 2.09 -27.03 8.41
C LYS A 189 2.53 -25.60 8.74
N PHE A 190 3.16 -24.93 7.78
CA PHE A 190 3.58 -23.54 7.94
C PHE A 190 2.34 -22.64 8.03
N ARG A 191 2.38 -21.62 8.89
CA ARG A 191 1.27 -20.65 8.99
C ARG A 191 1.58 -19.47 8.09
N ILE A 192 0.73 -19.25 7.09
CA ILE A 192 0.83 -18.12 6.18
C ILE A 192 -0.24 -17.06 6.45
N MET A 193 0.05 -15.83 6.03
CA MET A 193 -0.95 -14.79 5.91
C MET A 193 -1.83 -15.06 4.69
N ARG A 194 -3.14 -14.81 4.83
CA ARG A 194 -4.10 -14.96 3.73
C ARG A 194 -4.18 -13.67 2.92
N PRO A 195 -4.63 -13.74 1.65
CA PRO A 195 -4.52 -12.63 0.70
C PRO A 195 -5.08 -11.30 1.22
N ASN A 196 -6.22 -11.35 1.89
CA ASN A 196 -6.86 -10.22 2.56
C ASN A 196 -7.83 -10.73 3.64
N THR A 197 -8.56 -9.82 4.29
CA THR A 197 -9.51 -10.15 5.37
C THR A 197 -10.81 -10.81 4.89
N MET A 198 -11.09 -10.78 3.58
CA MET A 198 -12.30 -11.31 2.97
C MET A 198 -12.09 -12.64 2.23
N ASN A 199 -10.85 -12.99 1.90
CA ASN A 199 -10.49 -14.23 1.20
C ASN A 199 -9.73 -15.20 2.12
N LYS A 200 -10.23 -16.43 2.20
CA LYS A 200 -9.63 -17.50 3.02
C LYS A 200 -8.63 -18.34 2.23
N PHE A 201 -8.75 -18.38 0.91
CA PHE A 201 -7.95 -19.23 0.04
C PHE A 201 -7.15 -18.44 -0.98
N GLY A 202 -5.93 -18.92 -1.23
CA GLY A 202 -4.92 -18.25 -2.04
C GLY A 202 -3.75 -17.73 -1.21
N ALA A 203 -2.83 -17.04 -1.91
CA ALA A 203 -1.52 -16.67 -1.39
C ALA A 203 -1.11 -15.24 -1.78
N VAL A 204 -0.38 -14.57 -0.87
CA VAL A 204 0.32 -13.32 -1.15
C VAL A 204 1.63 -13.64 -1.87
N LEU A 205 1.84 -13.06 -3.05
CA LEU A 205 2.94 -13.46 -3.94
C LEU A 205 4.31 -12.94 -3.47
N ASP A 206 4.32 -11.80 -2.79
CA ASP A 206 5.54 -11.21 -2.21
C ASP A 206 6.12 -12.10 -1.09
N ASP A 207 5.27 -12.85 -0.39
CA ASP A 207 5.66 -13.69 0.74
C ASP A 207 6.67 -14.76 0.35
N PHE A 208 6.55 -15.27 -0.86
CA PHE A 208 7.43 -16.31 -1.38
C PHE A 208 8.36 -15.85 -2.51
N GLY A 209 8.42 -14.54 -2.80
CA GLY A 209 9.54 -13.93 -3.51
C GLY A 209 9.22 -13.22 -4.84
N LEU A 210 7.95 -13.04 -5.22
CA LEU A 210 7.60 -12.40 -6.50
C LEU A 210 7.57 -10.86 -6.47
N GLU A 211 7.87 -10.24 -5.33
CA GLU A 211 7.86 -8.77 -5.12
C GLU A 211 8.61 -7.99 -6.22
N THR A 212 9.78 -8.49 -6.64
CA THR A 212 10.57 -7.80 -7.69
C THR A 212 9.86 -7.86 -9.05
N MET A 213 9.26 -9.00 -9.40
CA MET A 213 8.53 -9.16 -10.65
C MET A 213 7.26 -8.30 -10.64
N LEU A 214 6.51 -8.31 -9.53
CA LEU A 214 5.28 -7.54 -9.38
C LEU A 214 5.53 -6.02 -9.32
N GLY A 215 6.64 -5.60 -8.71
CA GLY A 215 7.10 -4.22 -8.76
C GLY A 215 7.30 -3.73 -10.19
N LYS A 216 7.98 -4.53 -11.03
CA LYS A 216 8.13 -4.23 -12.46
C LYS A 216 6.82 -4.30 -13.23
N LEU A 217 5.93 -5.25 -12.91
CA LEU A 217 4.59 -5.35 -13.51
C LEU A 217 3.83 -4.04 -13.29
N MET A 218 3.80 -3.55 -12.05
CA MET A 218 3.17 -2.28 -11.71
C MET A 218 3.86 -1.11 -12.43
N GLU A 219 5.19 -1.01 -12.30
CA GLU A 219 5.95 0.15 -12.73
C GLU A 219 5.96 0.35 -14.25
N ASP A 220 6.22 -0.73 -14.99
CA ASP A 220 6.51 -0.68 -16.43
C ASP A 220 5.27 -0.93 -17.28
N PHE A 221 4.20 -1.53 -16.72
CA PHE A 221 3.02 -1.95 -17.50
C PHE A 221 1.72 -1.35 -16.97
N ILE A 222 1.48 -1.34 -15.66
CA ILE A 222 0.23 -0.81 -15.10
C ILE A 222 0.26 0.71 -14.96
N ARG A 223 1.36 1.30 -14.49
CA ARG A 223 1.50 2.75 -14.30
C ARG A 223 1.37 3.55 -15.61
N PRO A 224 1.91 3.12 -16.77
CA PRO A 224 1.70 3.83 -18.04
C PRO A 224 0.23 3.92 -18.45
N ILE A 225 -0.51 2.81 -18.34
CA ILE A 225 -1.96 2.76 -18.59
C ILE A 225 -2.69 3.65 -17.57
N SER A 226 -2.29 3.54 -16.30
CA SER A 226 -2.91 4.25 -15.19
C SER A 226 -2.74 5.76 -15.28
N LYS A 227 -1.59 6.23 -15.76
CA LYS A 227 -1.33 7.64 -16.03
C LYS A 227 -2.34 8.24 -17.02
N VAL A 228 -2.83 7.46 -17.98
CA VAL A 228 -3.78 7.93 -19.01
C VAL A 228 -5.21 7.88 -18.49
N PHE A 229 -5.66 6.72 -17.98
CA PHE A 229 -7.08 6.50 -17.69
C PHE A 229 -7.49 6.76 -16.24
N PHE A 230 -6.53 6.90 -15.33
CA PHE A 230 -6.74 7.02 -13.88
C PHE A 230 -5.95 8.20 -13.29
N SER A 231 -5.79 9.27 -14.09
CA SER A 231 -5.03 10.46 -13.70
C SER A 231 -5.62 11.19 -12.48
N ASP A 232 -6.93 11.10 -12.28
CA ASP A 232 -7.66 11.73 -11.17
C ASP A 232 -7.53 10.99 -9.83
N VAL A 233 -7.00 9.77 -9.85
CA VAL A 233 -6.74 8.96 -8.64
C VAL A 233 -5.25 8.65 -8.45
N GLY A 234 -4.36 9.43 -9.07
CA GLY A 234 -2.91 9.26 -8.90
C GLY A 234 -2.31 8.12 -9.71
N GLY A 235 -2.92 7.74 -10.84
CA GLY A 235 -2.41 6.66 -11.69
C GLY A 235 -0.98 6.87 -12.22
N SER A 236 -0.47 8.11 -12.23
CA SER A 236 0.91 8.45 -12.60
C SER A 236 1.93 8.30 -11.46
N THR A 237 1.45 8.20 -10.22
CA THR A 237 2.27 8.21 -8.99
C THR A 237 2.16 6.89 -8.23
N LEU A 238 1.79 5.80 -8.90
CA LEU A 238 1.78 4.46 -8.33
C LEU A 238 3.22 4.01 -8.00
N ASP A 239 3.46 3.63 -6.76
CA ASP A 239 4.78 3.32 -6.20
C ASP A 239 4.78 2.14 -5.21
N SER A 240 3.62 1.63 -4.83
CA SER A 240 3.47 0.48 -3.93
C SER A 240 2.43 -0.49 -4.47
N HIS A 241 2.62 -1.78 -4.22
CA HIS A 241 1.69 -2.82 -4.62
C HIS A 241 1.41 -3.83 -3.50
N HIS A 242 0.27 -4.49 -3.59
CA HIS A 242 -0.04 -5.72 -2.87
C HIS A 242 -0.56 -6.75 -3.88
N GLY A 243 0.30 -7.71 -4.24
CA GLY A 243 0.00 -8.73 -5.23
C GLY A 243 -0.34 -10.07 -4.62
N PHE A 244 -1.48 -10.63 -5.00
CA PHE A 244 -1.98 -11.87 -4.42
C PHE A 244 -2.84 -12.66 -5.42
N VAL A 245 -2.93 -13.97 -5.21
CA VAL A 245 -3.86 -14.85 -5.91
C VAL A 245 -4.97 -15.25 -4.95
N VAL A 246 -6.21 -15.25 -5.44
CA VAL A 246 -7.39 -15.76 -4.73
C VAL A 246 -7.93 -17.01 -5.43
N GLU A 247 -8.48 -17.93 -4.65
CA GLU A 247 -9.07 -19.17 -5.15
C GLU A 247 -10.56 -19.23 -4.77
N TYR A 248 -11.41 -19.42 -5.78
CA TYR A 248 -12.85 -19.64 -5.63
C TYR A 248 -13.28 -21.03 -6.09
N GLY A 249 -14.30 -21.58 -5.45
CA GLY A 249 -14.84 -22.91 -5.74
C GLY A 249 -15.76 -23.41 -4.62
N ILE A 250 -16.41 -24.56 -4.82
CA ILE A 250 -17.41 -25.12 -3.90
C ILE A 250 -16.82 -25.38 -2.50
N ASP A 251 -15.60 -25.91 -2.43
CA ASP A 251 -14.87 -26.19 -1.18
C ASP A 251 -13.83 -25.11 -0.84
N ARG A 252 -14.06 -23.89 -1.34
CA ARG A 252 -13.18 -22.71 -1.22
C ARG A 252 -14.00 -21.48 -0.88
N ASP A 253 -13.53 -20.29 -1.23
CA ASP A 253 -14.39 -19.11 -1.23
C ASP A 253 -15.39 -19.24 -2.39
N VAL A 254 -16.70 -19.14 -2.10
CA VAL A 254 -17.72 -19.34 -3.15
C VAL A 254 -17.99 -18.04 -3.90
N GLU A 255 -18.06 -16.93 -3.18
CA GLU A 255 -18.36 -15.59 -3.67
C GLU A 255 -17.61 -14.54 -2.85
N LEU A 256 -17.65 -13.29 -3.29
CA LEU A 256 -17.12 -12.17 -2.53
C LEU A 256 -18.14 -11.03 -2.50
N GLY A 257 -18.54 -10.65 -1.29
CA GLY A 257 -19.58 -9.64 -1.07
C GLY A 257 -19.22 -8.26 -1.62
N PHE A 258 -20.19 -7.35 -1.60
CA PHE A 258 -20.05 -5.97 -2.05
C PHE A 258 -18.96 -5.21 -1.27
N HIS A 259 -17.97 -4.66 -1.95
CA HIS A 259 -16.83 -3.96 -1.34
C HIS A 259 -16.19 -2.93 -2.29
N VAL A 260 -15.13 -2.29 -1.78
CA VAL A 260 -14.15 -1.52 -2.54
C VAL A 260 -12.76 -2.05 -2.17
N ASP A 261 -11.79 -1.88 -3.06
CA ASP A 261 -10.41 -2.26 -2.77
C ASP A 261 -9.68 -1.17 -2.01
N ASP A 262 -8.68 -1.57 -1.23
CA ASP A 262 -7.74 -0.66 -0.61
C ASP A 262 -6.59 -0.30 -1.58
N SER A 263 -6.98 0.29 -2.70
CA SER A 263 -6.09 0.69 -3.80
C SER A 263 -6.58 1.95 -4.51
N GLU A 264 -5.70 2.54 -5.30
CA GLU A 264 -6.00 3.62 -6.22
C GLU A 264 -6.46 3.00 -7.54
N VAL A 265 -5.70 2.01 -8.01
CA VAL A 265 -5.99 1.19 -9.19
C VAL A 265 -5.83 -0.28 -8.82
N THR A 266 -6.83 -1.08 -9.19
CA THR A 266 -6.80 -2.54 -9.08
C THR A 266 -6.69 -3.17 -10.46
N LEU A 267 -5.71 -4.06 -10.61
CA LEU A 267 -5.67 -5.04 -11.68
C LEU A 267 -6.22 -6.37 -11.16
N ASN A 268 -7.15 -6.98 -11.91
CA ASN A 268 -7.68 -8.30 -11.65
C ASN A 268 -7.61 -9.15 -12.93
N VAL A 269 -6.82 -10.22 -12.93
CA VAL A 269 -6.60 -11.07 -14.10
C VAL A 269 -7.03 -12.50 -13.82
N CYS A 270 -7.89 -13.06 -14.67
CA CYS A 270 -8.28 -14.47 -14.55
C CYS A 270 -7.14 -15.38 -15.00
N LEU A 271 -6.70 -16.31 -14.15
CA LEU A 271 -5.64 -17.27 -14.46
C LEU A 271 -6.18 -18.62 -14.96
N GLY A 272 -7.47 -18.90 -14.77
CA GLY A 272 -8.06 -20.24 -14.93
C GLY A 272 -8.64 -20.76 -13.60
N LYS A 273 -8.96 -22.03 -13.38
CA LYS A 273 -8.98 -23.18 -14.30
C LYS A 273 -10.32 -23.20 -15.05
N GLN A 274 -10.89 -24.37 -15.30
CA GLN A 274 -12.26 -24.51 -15.80
C GLN A 274 -13.24 -24.25 -14.66
N PHE A 275 -14.18 -23.33 -14.87
CA PHE A 275 -15.22 -22.97 -13.90
C PHE A 275 -16.47 -22.45 -14.59
N SER A 276 -17.55 -22.29 -13.83
CA SER A 276 -18.77 -21.59 -14.23
C SER A 276 -19.24 -20.64 -13.14
N GLY A 277 -19.94 -19.57 -13.51
CA GLY A 277 -20.27 -18.47 -12.60
C GLY A 277 -19.03 -17.67 -12.22
N GLY A 278 -19.07 -17.00 -11.07
CA GLY A 278 -17.98 -16.13 -10.65
C GLY A 278 -17.88 -14.86 -11.48
N ASP A 279 -18.99 -14.30 -11.96
CA ASP A 279 -18.96 -12.99 -12.62
C ASP A 279 -18.53 -11.90 -11.62
N LEU A 280 -17.70 -10.95 -12.07
CA LEU A 280 -17.49 -9.71 -11.33
C LEU A 280 -18.68 -8.81 -11.57
N PHE A 281 -19.20 -8.19 -10.53
CA PHE A 281 -20.26 -7.20 -10.67
C PHE A 281 -19.77 -5.83 -10.20
N PHE A 282 -20.02 -4.78 -10.97
CA PHE A 282 -19.64 -3.39 -10.67
C PHE A 282 -20.87 -2.52 -10.51
N ARG A 283 -20.81 -1.57 -9.58
CA ARG A 283 -21.94 -0.73 -9.16
C ARG A 283 -21.52 0.73 -8.98
N GLY A 284 -20.68 1.23 -9.87
CA GLY A 284 -20.23 2.62 -9.90
C GLY A 284 -19.25 3.01 -8.78
N VAL A 285 -18.72 4.22 -8.90
CA VAL A 285 -17.71 4.79 -8.00
C VAL A 285 -18.37 5.77 -7.02
N ARG A 286 -17.93 5.76 -5.76
CA ARG A 286 -18.39 6.70 -4.72
C ARG A 286 -17.23 7.18 -3.85
N CYS A 287 -17.39 8.32 -3.20
CA CYS A 287 -16.49 8.76 -2.13
C CYS A 287 -16.84 8.10 -0.79
N ASP A 288 -15.98 8.24 0.23
CA ASP A 288 -16.17 7.60 1.54
C ASP A 288 -17.52 7.89 2.19
N LYS A 289 -18.00 9.14 2.06
CA LYS A 289 -19.26 9.57 2.65
C LYS A 289 -20.48 8.96 1.97
N HIS A 290 -20.33 8.54 0.72
CA HIS A 290 -21.45 8.10 -0.14
C HIS A 290 -21.29 6.66 -0.63
N VAL A 291 -20.40 5.86 -0.03
CA VAL A 291 -20.12 4.49 -0.48
C VAL A 291 -21.38 3.60 -0.51
N ASN A 292 -22.33 3.87 0.38
CA ASN A 292 -23.58 3.11 0.52
C ASN A 292 -24.78 3.72 -0.20
N THR A 293 -24.60 4.74 -1.04
CA THR A 293 -25.73 5.30 -1.81
C THR A 293 -26.19 4.34 -2.91
N GLU A 294 -27.41 4.54 -3.41
CA GLU A 294 -27.98 3.67 -4.44
C GLU A 294 -27.13 3.62 -5.72
N THR A 295 -27.27 2.52 -6.46
CA THR A 295 -26.62 2.32 -7.75
C THR A 295 -27.57 2.76 -8.86
N GLN A 296 -27.05 3.50 -9.83
CA GLN A 296 -27.80 3.91 -11.02
C GLN A 296 -27.73 2.83 -12.09
N SER A 297 -28.72 2.77 -12.98
CA SER A 297 -28.84 1.69 -13.97
C SER A 297 -27.68 1.61 -14.95
N ASP A 298 -27.09 2.75 -15.30
CA ASP A 298 -25.94 2.89 -16.20
C ASP A 298 -24.59 2.51 -15.55
N GLU A 299 -24.57 2.34 -14.22
CA GLU A 299 -23.40 1.92 -13.45
C GLU A 299 -23.31 0.40 -13.27
N ILE A 300 -24.32 -0.35 -13.73
CA ILE A 300 -24.41 -1.80 -13.54
C ILE A 300 -23.65 -2.51 -14.66
N LEU A 301 -22.60 -3.21 -14.28
CA LEU A 301 -21.90 -4.17 -15.13
C LEU A 301 -21.79 -5.50 -14.40
N ASP A 302 -22.06 -6.59 -15.11
CA ASP A 302 -21.69 -7.95 -14.70
C ASP A 302 -20.75 -8.50 -15.79
N TYR A 303 -19.55 -8.89 -15.39
CA TYR A 303 -18.43 -9.25 -16.26
C TYR A 303 -18.02 -10.71 -16.02
N SER A 304 -18.14 -11.52 -17.07
CA SER A 304 -17.69 -12.91 -17.06
C SER A 304 -16.19 -12.99 -17.33
N HIS A 305 -15.48 -13.68 -16.44
CA HIS A 305 -14.03 -13.85 -16.58
C HIS A 305 -13.64 -14.71 -17.77
N VAL A 306 -12.50 -14.36 -18.37
CA VAL A 306 -11.83 -15.14 -19.42
C VAL A 306 -10.35 -15.29 -19.04
N PRO A 307 -9.79 -16.51 -19.02
CA PRO A 307 -8.37 -16.72 -18.71
C PRO A 307 -7.45 -15.83 -19.55
N GLY A 308 -6.45 -15.24 -18.92
CA GLY A 308 -5.50 -14.30 -19.53
C GLY A 308 -6.01 -12.89 -19.75
N ARG A 309 -7.32 -12.62 -19.57
CA ARG A 309 -7.89 -11.27 -19.65
C ARG A 309 -7.87 -10.56 -18.31
N ALA A 310 -7.49 -9.29 -18.35
CA ALA A 310 -7.46 -8.38 -17.23
C ALA A 310 -8.73 -7.52 -17.17
N VAL A 311 -9.10 -7.16 -15.95
CA VAL A 311 -10.00 -6.07 -15.60
C VAL A 311 -9.18 -5.06 -14.80
N LEU A 312 -9.13 -3.82 -15.26
CA LEU A 312 -8.43 -2.71 -14.61
C LEU A 312 -9.47 -1.65 -14.22
N HIS A 313 -9.54 -1.32 -12.93
CA HIS A 313 -10.52 -0.37 -12.41
C HIS A 313 -9.98 0.42 -11.22
N ARG A 314 -10.68 1.48 -10.83
CA ARG A 314 -10.40 2.21 -9.60
C ARG A 314 -10.62 1.31 -8.40
N GLY A 315 -9.77 1.38 -7.37
CA GLY A 315 -10.02 0.62 -6.15
C GLY A 315 -11.33 1.01 -5.47
N ARG A 316 -11.71 2.28 -5.59
CA ARG A 316 -12.99 2.84 -5.10
C ARG A 316 -14.22 2.44 -5.90
N HIS A 317 -14.05 1.71 -7.00
CA HIS A 317 -15.18 1.19 -7.76
C HIS A 317 -15.85 0.11 -6.92
N ARG A 318 -17.13 0.29 -6.61
CA ARG A 318 -17.87 -0.67 -5.78
C ARG A 318 -18.16 -1.91 -6.59
N HIS A 319 -17.77 -3.07 -6.08
CA HIS A 319 -17.86 -4.31 -6.82
C HIS A 319 -17.90 -5.53 -5.91
N GLY A 320 -18.01 -6.72 -6.51
CA GLY A 320 -17.87 -8.01 -5.83
C GLY A 320 -17.82 -9.14 -6.84
N ALA A 321 -17.77 -10.38 -6.35
CA ALA A 321 -17.78 -11.57 -7.18
C ALA A 321 -19.03 -12.40 -6.88
N ARG A 322 -19.75 -12.81 -7.92
CA ARG A 322 -20.84 -13.80 -7.82
C ARG A 322 -20.29 -15.17 -7.43
N ALA A 323 -21.20 -16.06 -7.06
CA ALA A 323 -20.87 -17.45 -6.75
C ALA A 323 -20.22 -18.17 -7.95
N THR A 324 -19.09 -18.82 -7.71
CA THR A 324 -18.56 -19.87 -8.59
C THR A 324 -19.41 -21.13 -8.40
N THR A 325 -20.14 -21.54 -9.43
CA THR A 325 -21.13 -22.62 -9.36
C THR A 325 -20.56 -23.98 -9.76
N SER A 326 -19.44 -24.01 -10.46
CA SER A 326 -18.70 -25.24 -10.77
C SER A 326 -17.21 -24.95 -10.96
N GLY A 327 -16.37 -25.96 -10.72
CA GLY A 327 -14.93 -25.89 -10.95
C GLY A 327 -14.18 -25.00 -9.95
N GLN A 328 -13.00 -24.52 -10.36
CA GLN A 328 -12.14 -23.64 -9.56
C GLN A 328 -11.70 -22.44 -10.37
N ARG A 329 -11.85 -21.25 -9.79
CA ARG A 329 -11.48 -19.98 -10.40
C ARG A 329 -10.37 -19.32 -9.59
N PHE A 330 -9.28 -18.97 -10.26
CA PHE A 330 -8.11 -18.31 -9.74
C PHE A 330 -7.93 -16.98 -10.43
N ASN A 331 -7.73 -15.94 -9.63
CA ASN A 331 -7.47 -14.61 -10.14
C ASN A 331 -6.22 -14.05 -9.49
N LEU A 332 -5.36 -13.45 -10.30
CA LEU A 332 -4.31 -12.56 -9.84
C LEU A 332 -4.92 -11.19 -9.57
N LEU A 333 -4.70 -10.65 -8.38
CA LEU A 333 -4.98 -9.27 -8.05
C LEU A 333 -3.68 -8.53 -7.78
N LEU A 334 -3.60 -7.29 -8.27
CA LEU A 334 -2.54 -6.35 -7.94
C LEU A 334 -3.19 -5.03 -7.54
N TRP A 335 -3.21 -4.77 -6.23
CA TRP A 335 -3.64 -3.50 -5.68
C TRP A 335 -2.48 -2.52 -5.76
N CYS A 336 -2.62 -1.49 -6.60
CA CYS A 336 -1.59 -0.48 -6.81
C CYS A 336 -1.95 0.78 -6.03
N ARG A 337 -0.98 1.32 -5.30
CA ARG A 337 -1.14 2.50 -4.45
C ARG A 337 -0.20 3.61 -4.80
N SER A 338 -0.60 4.83 -4.48
CA SER A 338 0.22 6.03 -4.60
C SER A 338 0.56 6.58 -3.22
N GLY A 339 1.84 6.48 -2.88
CA GLY A 339 2.43 7.09 -1.72
C GLY A 339 2.25 8.59 -1.61
N TYR A 340 2.18 9.26 -2.75
CA TYR A 340 1.94 10.70 -2.85
C TYR A 340 0.58 11.11 -2.30
N LEU A 341 -0.49 10.33 -2.56
CA LEU A 341 -1.85 10.63 -2.12
C LEU A 341 -2.10 10.21 -0.67
N HIS A 342 -1.41 9.18 -0.20
CA HIS A 342 -1.55 8.67 1.15
C HIS A 342 -0.19 8.43 1.83
N PRO A 343 0.59 9.48 2.14
CA PRO A 343 1.94 9.34 2.73
C PRO A 343 1.94 8.55 4.04
N TRP A 344 0.88 8.71 4.85
CA TRP A 344 0.70 8.05 6.14
C TRP A 344 0.47 6.54 6.03
N ARG A 345 -0.05 6.06 4.90
CA ARG A 345 -0.31 4.63 4.67
C ARG A 345 0.91 3.89 4.10
N MET A 346 1.87 4.60 3.51
CA MET A 346 3.12 3.96 3.04
C MET A 346 3.98 3.40 4.17
N VAL A 347 3.99 4.08 5.33
CA VAL A 347 4.79 3.62 6.49
C VAL A 347 4.39 2.22 6.96
N GLN A 348 3.22 1.75 6.53
CA GLN A 348 2.69 0.42 6.84
C GLN A 348 3.27 -0.70 5.96
N HIS A 349 3.76 -0.38 4.76
CA HIS A 349 4.23 -1.37 3.79
C HIS A 349 5.72 -1.22 3.47
N ASP A 350 6.27 -0.01 3.56
CA ASP A 350 7.64 0.25 3.15
C ASP A 350 8.62 0.18 4.31
N THR A 351 9.68 -0.61 4.12
CA THR A 351 10.65 -0.98 5.18
C THR A 351 11.70 0.10 5.46
N GLN A 352 11.67 1.22 4.72
CA GLN A 352 12.57 2.34 4.94
C GLN A 352 11.84 3.68 4.81
N ILE A 353 11.85 4.46 5.89
CA ILE A 353 11.60 5.90 5.80
C ILE A 353 12.79 6.48 5.05
N THR A 354 12.62 6.72 3.75
CA THR A 354 13.63 7.37 2.93
C THR A 354 13.52 8.88 3.10
N VAL A 355 14.57 9.60 2.75
CA VAL A 355 14.58 11.07 2.72
C VAL A 355 13.48 11.60 1.81
N ALA A 356 13.14 10.89 0.72
CA ALA A 356 12.06 11.23 -0.18
C ALA A 356 10.68 11.11 0.49
N HIS A 357 10.44 10.07 1.29
CA HIS A 357 9.22 9.94 2.10
C HIS A 357 9.08 11.09 3.09
N ILE A 358 10.20 11.51 3.71
CA ILE A 358 10.20 12.65 4.63
C ILE A 358 9.95 13.96 3.89
N SER A 359 10.55 14.19 2.73
CA SER A 359 10.29 15.39 1.92
C SER A 359 8.83 15.48 1.50
N LEU A 360 8.18 14.37 1.12
CA LEU A 360 6.75 14.30 0.83
C LEU A 360 5.90 14.63 2.07
N ILE A 361 6.26 14.09 3.22
CA ILE A 361 5.65 14.42 4.53
C ILE A 361 5.79 15.92 4.84
N CYS A 362 6.93 16.56 4.50
CA CYS A 362 7.18 17.99 4.72
C CYS A 362 6.42 18.88 3.73
N ILE A 363 6.26 18.45 2.48
CA ILE A 363 5.51 19.17 1.43
C ILE A 363 4.03 19.25 1.78
N PHE A 364 3.45 18.16 2.28
CA PHE A 364 2.02 18.08 2.57
C PHE A 364 1.64 18.43 3.99
N GLY A 365 2.55 19.04 4.78
CA GLY A 365 2.37 19.44 6.17
C GLY A 365 0.92 19.72 6.54
N LEU A 366 0.23 18.67 6.98
CA LEU A 366 -1.19 18.74 7.30
C LEU A 366 -1.32 19.69 8.49
N SER A 367 -2.10 20.73 8.24
CA SER A 367 -2.56 21.68 9.26
C SER A 367 -3.61 21.03 10.14
#